data_AF-A0A2J4PCX2-F1
#
_entry.id   AF-A0A2J4PCX2-F1
#
_cell.length_a   1.000
_cell.length_b   1.000
_cell.length_c   1.000
_cell.angle_alpha   90.00
_cell.angle_beta   90.00
_cell.angle_gamma   90.00
#
_symmetry.space_group_name_H-M   'P 1'
#
loop_
_entity.id
_entity.type
_entity.pdbx_description
1 polymer ?
#
loop_
_entity_poly.entity_id
_entity_poly.type
_entity_poly.pdbx_seq_one_letter_code
_entity_poly.pdbx_strand_id
1 'polypeptide(L)'
;VQDMMNKVPESVPQDERIWFALAAYNMGYAHMLDAMALTKKQKGNPNSWADVKQRLPLLSQKNYYSRLKYGFARGHEAYAYVENIRKYHISLVGYLSEKERKDAQMAALGEHYPAVMPDELDKEEQYTRSFFNFRAETLVDNAKLQIPGMGH
;
A
#
# COMPACT_ATOMS: atom_id res chain seq x y z
N VAL A 1 -23.08 -3.89 1.34
CA VAL A 1 -21.98 -3.74 2.32
C VAL A 1 -22.36 -2.82 3.49
N GLN A 2 -22.96 -1.65 3.26
CA GLN A 2 -23.35 -0.74 4.38
C GLN A 2 -24.24 -1.41 5.44
N ASP A 3 -25.23 -2.20 5.01
CA ASP A 3 -26.04 -3.01 5.94
C ASP A 3 -25.21 -4.05 6.73
N MET A 4 -24.19 -4.64 6.09
CA MET A 4 -23.28 -5.58 6.77
C MET A 4 -22.38 -4.87 7.78
N MET A 5 -21.91 -3.66 7.50
CA MET A 5 -21.11 -2.85 8.43
C MET A 5 -21.85 -2.64 9.75
N ASN A 6 -23.15 -2.39 9.70
CA ASN A 6 -23.99 -2.20 10.88
C ASN A 6 -24.19 -3.50 11.68
N LYS A 7 -24.14 -4.66 11.01
CA LYS A 7 -24.31 -5.97 11.62
C LYS A 7 -23.04 -6.51 12.29
N VAL A 8 -21.85 -6.07 11.87
CA VAL A 8 -20.59 -6.49 12.50
C VAL A 8 -20.61 -6.13 14.00
N PRO A 9 -20.22 -7.02 14.92
CA PRO A 9 -20.18 -6.70 16.35
C PRO A 9 -19.34 -5.44 16.65
N GLU A 10 -19.78 -4.62 17.61
CA GLU A 10 -19.07 -3.41 18.04
C GLU A 10 -17.70 -3.69 18.66
N SER A 11 -17.44 -4.94 19.06
CA SER A 11 -16.15 -5.38 19.57
C SER A 11 -15.06 -5.44 18.49
N VAL A 12 -15.43 -5.40 17.20
CA VAL A 12 -14.48 -5.34 16.09
C VAL A 12 -14.01 -3.89 15.91
N PRO A 13 -12.69 -3.63 15.87
CA PRO A 13 -12.15 -2.29 15.63
C PRO A 13 -12.72 -1.65 14.37
N GLN A 14 -13.07 -0.36 14.45
CA GLN A 14 -13.79 0.36 13.40
C GLN A 14 -13.07 0.32 12.04
N ASP A 15 -11.74 0.39 12.05
CA ASP A 15 -10.86 0.30 10.89
C ASP A 15 -10.83 -1.10 10.25
N GLU A 16 -11.17 -2.15 11.00
CA GLU A 16 -11.22 -3.52 10.51
C GLU A 16 -12.63 -3.99 10.12
N ARG A 17 -13.71 -3.30 10.56
CA ARG A 17 -15.11 -3.71 10.32
C ARG A 17 -15.42 -3.94 8.85
N ILE A 18 -14.80 -3.20 7.94
CA ILE A 18 -14.99 -3.35 6.49
C ILE A 18 -14.62 -4.76 6.02
N TRP A 19 -13.58 -5.39 6.58
CA TRP A 19 -13.14 -6.71 6.16
C TRP A 19 -14.11 -7.80 6.62
N PHE A 20 -14.62 -7.68 7.84
CA PHE A 20 -15.69 -8.54 8.35
C PHE A 20 -16.97 -8.39 7.53
N ALA A 21 -17.34 -7.15 7.18
CA ALA A 21 -18.53 -6.87 6.38
C ALA A 21 -18.42 -7.42 4.95
N LEU A 22 -17.24 -7.32 4.32
CA LEU A 22 -16.99 -7.89 2.99
C LEU A 22 -17.03 -9.43 3.00
N ALA A 23 -16.46 -10.05 4.04
CA ALA A 23 -16.55 -11.50 4.21
C ALA A 23 -18.01 -11.95 4.45
N ALA A 24 -18.72 -11.27 5.35
CA ALA A 24 -20.13 -11.52 5.63
C ALA A 24 -21.04 -11.28 4.41
N TYR A 25 -20.70 -10.34 3.54
CA TYR A 25 -21.40 -10.14 2.28
C TYR A 25 -21.19 -11.32 1.32
N ASN A 26 -19.99 -11.89 1.28
CA ASN A 26 -19.67 -13.00 0.37
C ASN A 26 -20.23 -14.35 0.84
N MET A 27 -20.03 -14.73 2.09
CA MET A 27 -20.45 -16.04 2.62
C MET A 27 -21.63 -15.99 3.58
N GLY A 28 -22.15 -14.81 3.92
CA GLY A 28 -23.23 -14.62 4.89
C GLY A 28 -22.74 -14.30 6.31
N TYR A 29 -23.49 -13.44 7.01
CA TYR A 29 -23.17 -13.00 8.37
C TYR A 29 -23.16 -14.15 9.39
N ALA A 30 -24.05 -15.13 9.24
CA ALA A 30 -24.12 -16.29 10.13
C ALA A 30 -22.79 -17.07 10.13
N HIS A 31 -22.21 -17.31 8.95
CA HIS A 31 -20.92 -17.97 8.82
C HIS A 31 -19.74 -17.09 9.26
N MET A 32 -19.88 -15.76 9.19
CA MET A 32 -18.92 -14.85 9.80
C MET A 32 -18.85 -15.06 11.32
N LEU A 33 -20.00 -15.20 11.98
CA LEU A 33 -20.05 -15.52 13.42
C LEU A 33 -19.41 -16.87 13.73
N ASP A 34 -19.61 -17.88 12.88
CA ASP A 34 -18.93 -19.18 13.03
C ASP A 34 -17.40 -19.05 12.93
N ALA A 35 -16.90 -18.24 11.99
CA ALA A 35 -15.46 -17.97 11.87
C ALA A 35 -14.91 -17.26 13.11
N MET A 36 -15.62 -16.27 13.66
CA MET A 36 -15.23 -15.60 14.91
C MET A 36 -15.21 -16.57 16.10
N ALA A 37 -16.25 -17.40 16.22
CA ALA A 37 -16.35 -18.42 17.28
C ALA A 37 -15.22 -19.46 17.17
N LEU A 38 -14.90 -19.91 15.95
CA LEU A 38 -13.81 -20.84 15.70
C LEU A 38 -12.45 -20.22 16.06
N THR A 39 -12.21 -18.96 15.69
CA THR A 39 -10.99 -18.22 16.05
C THR A 39 -10.82 -18.14 17.55
N LYS A 40 -11.87 -17.76 18.30
CA LYS A 40 -11.85 -17.75 19.77
C LYS A 40 -11.57 -19.14 20.35
N LYS A 41 -12.22 -20.19 19.83
CA LYS A 41 -12.00 -21.58 20.25
C LYS A 41 -10.55 -22.02 20.04
N GLN A 42 -9.89 -21.52 19.00
CA GLN A 42 -8.49 -21.77 18.68
C GLN A 42 -7.52 -20.77 19.31
N LYS A 43 -7.96 -20.02 20.33
CA LYS A 43 -7.16 -19.04 21.10
C LYS A 43 -6.63 -17.85 20.27
N GLY A 44 -7.21 -17.57 19.11
CA GLY A 44 -6.97 -16.33 18.35
C GLY A 44 -7.93 -15.21 18.79
N ASN A 45 -7.66 -13.99 18.35
CA ASN A 45 -8.51 -12.83 18.59
C ASN A 45 -9.70 -12.83 17.60
N PRO A 46 -10.94 -13.05 18.06
CA PRO A 46 -12.11 -13.05 17.17
C PRO A 46 -12.47 -11.66 16.62
N ASN A 47 -11.90 -10.60 17.19
CA ASN A 47 -12.12 -9.23 16.75
C ASN A 47 -11.03 -8.72 15.80
N SER A 48 -9.96 -9.51 15.57
CA SER A 48 -8.91 -9.16 14.60
C SER A 48 -9.15 -9.87 13.28
N TRP A 49 -9.23 -9.11 12.21
CA TRP A 49 -9.34 -9.63 10.85
C TRP A 49 -8.16 -10.53 10.50
N ALA A 50 -6.95 -10.16 10.92
CA ALA A 50 -5.73 -10.92 10.65
C ALA A 50 -5.80 -12.34 11.20
N ASP A 51 -6.40 -12.52 12.38
CA ASP A 51 -6.58 -13.83 13.01
C ASP A 51 -7.75 -14.60 12.42
N VAL A 52 -8.87 -13.91 12.21
CA VAL A 52 -10.13 -14.49 11.73
C VAL A 52 -10.02 -14.99 10.29
N LYS A 53 -9.36 -14.24 9.40
CA LYS A 53 -9.24 -14.61 8.00
C LYS A 53 -8.54 -15.96 7.79
N GLN A 54 -7.63 -16.34 8.69
CA GLN A 54 -6.95 -17.64 8.66
C GLN A 54 -7.89 -18.82 8.88
N ARG A 55 -9.05 -18.59 9.51
CA ARG A 55 -10.03 -19.64 9.82
C ARG A 55 -11.09 -19.79 8.74
N LEU A 56 -11.25 -18.80 7.87
CA LEU A 56 -12.27 -18.84 6.80
C LEU A 56 -12.18 -20.12 5.95
N PRO A 57 -11.00 -20.55 5.45
CA PRO A 57 -10.92 -21.79 4.64
C PRO A 57 -11.29 -23.06 5.42
N LEU A 58 -11.24 -23.03 6.76
CA LEU A 58 -11.61 -24.17 7.59
C LEU A 58 -13.12 -24.42 7.58
N LEU A 59 -13.95 -23.42 7.29
CA LEU A 59 -15.41 -23.54 7.27
C LEU A 59 -15.93 -24.46 6.15
N SER A 60 -15.09 -24.81 5.16
CA SER A 60 -15.42 -25.81 4.14
C SER A 60 -14.93 -27.22 4.48
N GLN A 61 -14.16 -27.38 5.56
CA GLN A 61 -13.58 -28.68 5.94
C GLN A 61 -14.50 -29.42 6.92
N LYS A 62 -14.85 -30.68 6.61
CA LYS A 62 -15.79 -31.50 7.41
C LYS A 62 -15.42 -31.62 8.88
N ASN A 63 -14.13 -31.72 9.18
CA ASN A 63 -13.63 -31.78 10.56
C ASN A 63 -13.97 -30.52 11.38
N TYR A 64 -14.23 -29.40 10.72
CA TYR A 64 -14.58 -28.13 11.36
C TYR A 64 -16.07 -27.85 11.25
N TYR A 65 -16.62 -27.80 10.03
CA TYR A 65 -17.99 -27.31 9.81
C TYR A 65 -19.07 -28.15 10.50
N SER A 66 -18.82 -29.45 10.70
CA SER A 66 -19.75 -30.34 11.40
C SER A 66 -20.00 -29.93 12.86
N ARG A 67 -19.14 -29.08 13.42
CA ARG A 67 -19.19 -28.58 14.81
C ARG A 67 -19.50 -27.07 14.88
N LEU A 68 -19.76 -26.42 13.75
CA LEU A 68 -20.12 -25.01 13.66
C LEU A 68 -21.64 -24.86 13.73
N LYS A 69 -22.14 -23.70 14.17
CA LYS A 69 -23.57 -23.50 14.41
C LYS A 69 -24.36 -23.49 13.09
N TYR A 70 -23.81 -22.88 12.06
CA TYR A 70 -24.46 -22.74 10.76
C TYR A 70 -23.92 -23.70 9.70
N GLY A 71 -22.91 -24.48 10.04
CA GLY A 71 -22.43 -25.59 9.21
C GLY A 71 -21.46 -25.16 8.11
N PHE A 72 -21.57 -25.82 6.95
CA PHE A 72 -20.65 -25.64 5.83
C PHE A 72 -20.75 -24.24 5.24
N ALA A 73 -19.60 -23.61 4.99
CA ALA A 73 -19.50 -22.39 4.21
C ALA A 73 -18.33 -22.45 3.23
N ARG A 74 -18.46 -21.75 2.10
CA ARG A 74 -17.38 -21.58 1.11
C ARG A 74 -16.37 -20.51 1.56
N GLY A 75 -15.79 -20.67 2.75
CA GLY A 75 -14.95 -19.64 3.35
C GLY A 75 -13.64 -19.36 2.60
N HIS A 76 -13.17 -20.27 1.74
CA HIS A 76 -12.07 -19.99 0.82
C HIS A 76 -12.44 -18.92 -0.22
N GLU A 77 -13.68 -18.91 -0.71
CA GLU A 77 -14.17 -17.86 -1.63
C GLU A 77 -14.23 -16.51 -0.92
N ALA A 78 -14.72 -16.48 0.33
CA ALA A 78 -14.76 -15.26 1.13
C ALA A 78 -13.37 -14.70 1.43
N TYR A 79 -12.42 -15.56 1.78
CA TYR A 79 -11.02 -15.18 1.94
C TYR A 79 -10.46 -14.55 0.65
N ALA A 80 -10.60 -15.24 -0.49
CA ALA A 80 -10.11 -14.77 -1.77
C ALA A 80 -10.76 -13.44 -2.19
N TYR A 81 -12.07 -13.31 -1.98
CA TYR A 81 -12.82 -12.09 -2.27
C TYR A 81 -12.24 -10.87 -1.52
N VAL A 82 -12.04 -10.99 -0.20
CA VAL A 82 -11.52 -9.88 0.61
C VAL A 82 -10.06 -9.56 0.25
N GLU A 83 -9.22 -10.58 0.09
CA GLU A 83 -7.80 -10.36 -0.25
C GLU A 83 -7.63 -9.74 -1.64
N ASN A 84 -8.48 -10.08 -2.61
CA ASN A 84 -8.48 -9.45 -3.92
C ASN A 84 -8.85 -7.96 -3.82
N ILE A 85 -9.91 -7.61 -3.10
CA ILE A 85 -10.28 -6.20 -2.87
C ILE A 85 -9.13 -5.43 -2.21
N ARG A 86 -8.49 -6.02 -1.19
CA ARG A 86 -7.35 -5.41 -0.50
C ARG A 86 -6.17 -5.17 -1.44
N LYS A 87 -5.84 -6.14 -2.30
CA LYS A 87 -4.78 -5.98 -3.31
C LYS A 87 -5.09 -4.85 -4.29
N TYR A 88 -6.31 -4.77 -4.81
CA TYR A 88 -6.72 -3.67 -5.69
C TYR A 88 -6.66 -2.32 -4.98
N HIS A 89 -7.11 -2.25 -3.72
CA HIS A 89 -7.06 -1.02 -2.94
C HIS A 89 -5.61 -0.53 -2.75
N ILE A 90 -4.68 -1.42 -2.34
CA ILE A 90 -3.27 -1.07 -2.18
C ILE A 90 -2.66 -0.59 -3.50
N SER A 91 -2.92 -1.31 -4.60
CA SER A 91 -2.44 -0.94 -5.93
C SER A 91 -2.95 0.43 -6.36
N LEU A 92 -4.24 0.71 -6.16
CA LEU A 92 -4.86 1.98 -6.52
C LEU A 92 -4.29 3.14 -5.71
N VAL A 93 -4.18 2.99 -4.39
CA VAL A 93 -3.60 4.03 -3.51
C VAL A 93 -2.14 4.29 -3.88
N GLY A 94 -1.36 3.25 -4.15
CA GLY A 94 0.03 3.39 -4.61
C GLY A 94 0.14 4.13 -5.94
N TYR A 95 -0.71 3.78 -6.91
CA TYR A 95 -0.77 4.47 -8.21
C TYR A 95 -1.11 5.96 -8.06
N LEU A 96 -2.12 6.28 -7.26
CA LEU A 96 -2.55 7.66 -7.02
C LEU A 96 -1.45 8.48 -6.34
N SER A 97 -0.80 7.92 -5.33
CA SER A 97 0.33 8.58 -4.65
C SER A 97 1.50 8.86 -5.60
N GLU A 98 1.85 7.92 -6.48
CA GLU A 98 2.91 8.14 -7.47
C GLU A 98 2.51 9.19 -8.51
N LYS A 99 1.24 9.24 -8.90
CA LYS A 99 0.73 10.27 -9.80
C LYS A 99 0.86 11.65 -9.15
N GLU A 100 0.40 11.81 -7.92
CA GLU A 100 0.51 13.08 -7.17
C GLU A 100 1.97 13.54 -7.03
N ARG A 101 2.89 12.62 -6.73
CA ARG A 101 4.33 12.92 -6.64
C ARG A 101 4.91 13.42 -7.96
N LYS A 102 4.51 12.82 -9.09
CA LYS A 102 4.94 13.25 -10.42
C LYS A 102 4.37 14.61 -10.79
N ASP A 103 3.08 14.83 -10.53
CA ASP A 103 2.41 16.09 -10.79
C ASP A 103 3.08 17.23 -9.98
N ALA A 104 3.39 16.98 -8.70
CA ALA A 104 4.11 17.93 -7.85
C ALA A 104 5.54 18.20 -8.35
N GLN A 105 6.26 17.18 -8.82
CA GLN A 105 7.59 17.34 -9.40
C GLN A 105 7.56 18.17 -10.70
N MET A 106 6.57 17.93 -11.56
CA MET A 106 6.38 18.70 -12.79
C MET A 106 6.03 20.16 -12.51
N ALA A 107 5.16 20.42 -11.53
CA ALA A 107 4.83 21.77 -11.10
C ALA A 107 6.07 22.51 -10.56
N ALA A 108 6.87 21.87 -9.71
CA ALA A 108 8.11 22.44 -9.19
C ALA A 108 9.13 22.75 -10.31
N LEU A 109 9.25 21.87 -11.32
CA LEU A 109 10.10 22.14 -12.48
C LEU A 109 9.60 23.33 -13.31
N GLY A 110 8.28 23.48 -13.48
CA GLY A 110 7.67 24.62 -14.18
C GLY A 110 7.86 25.95 -13.45
N GLU A 111 7.88 25.96 -12.13
CA GLU A 111 8.20 27.16 -11.33
C GLU A 111 9.69 27.55 -11.46
N HIS A 112 10.59 26.57 -11.57
CA HIS A 112 12.04 26.82 -11.63
C HIS A 112 12.59 27.10 -13.03
N TYR A 113 11.86 26.77 -14.10
CA TYR A 113 12.21 27.12 -15.48
C TYR A 113 11.17 28.09 -16.06
N PRO A 114 11.44 29.40 -16.16
CA PRO A 114 10.56 30.29 -16.90
C PRO A 114 10.48 29.79 -18.35
N ALA A 115 9.26 29.67 -18.88
CA ALA A 115 9.05 29.36 -20.28
C ALA A 115 9.81 30.37 -21.14
N VAL A 116 10.80 29.92 -21.90
CA VAL A 116 11.46 30.75 -22.91
C VAL A 116 10.37 31.24 -23.85
N MET A 117 10.13 32.55 -23.84
CA MET A 117 9.06 33.12 -24.66
C MET A 117 9.46 33.00 -26.14
N PRO A 118 8.50 32.84 -27.08
CA PRO A 118 8.84 32.62 -28.50
C PRO A 118 9.73 33.71 -29.12
N ASP A 119 9.70 34.92 -28.57
CA ASP A 119 10.51 36.08 -28.95
C ASP A 119 11.95 36.07 -28.38
N GLU A 120 12.30 35.07 -27.58
CA GLU A 120 13.65 34.84 -27.04
C GLU A 120 14.46 33.82 -27.87
N LEU A 121 13.86 33.19 -28.89
CA LEU A 121 14.51 32.21 -29.77
C LEU A 121 15.60 32.81 -30.67
N ASP A 122 15.52 34.11 -30.98
CA ASP A 122 16.42 34.78 -31.92
C ASP A 122 17.61 35.49 -31.24
N LYS A 123 17.72 35.43 -29.90
CA LYS A 123 18.85 36.03 -29.17
C LYS A 123 19.93 34.98 -28.91
N GLU A 124 20.79 34.79 -29.89
CA GLU A 124 22.03 34.04 -29.72
C GLU A 124 22.91 34.66 -28.61
N GLU A 125 23.41 33.77 -27.75
CA GLU A 125 24.56 33.94 -26.85
C GLU A 125 24.41 34.90 -25.65
N GLN A 126 24.01 34.35 -24.49
CA GLN A 126 24.75 34.58 -23.23
C GLN A 126 24.30 33.73 -22.03
N TYR A 127 23.14 33.06 -22.08
CA TYR A 127 22.63 32.31 -20.92
C TYR A 127 23.16 30.88 -20.77
N THR A 128 23.78 30.29 -21.80
CA THR A 128 24.30 28.91 -21.73
C THR A 128 25.51 28.74 -20.81
N ARG A 129 26.20 29.81 -20.42
CA ARG A 129 27.39 29.72 -19.55
C ARG A 129 27.09 29.57 -18.06
N SER A 130 25.85 29.78 -17.60
CA SER A 130 25.54 29.68 -16.16
C SER A 130 25.07 28.29 -15.73
N PHE A 131 24.68 27.42 -16.65
CA PHE A 131 23.96 26.17 -16.31
C PHE A 131 24.85 24.94 -16.08
N PHE A 132 26.14 24.98 -16.43
CA PHE A 132 27.07 23.84 -16.24
C PHE A 132 28.02 23.98 -15.03
N ASN A 133 27.88 25.00 -14.19
CA ASN A 133 28.79 25.23 -13.06
C ASN A 133 28.38 24.59 -11.73
N PHE A 134 27.35 23.74 -11.68
CA PHE A 134 26.98 23.03 -10.46
C PHE A 134 27.36 21.55 -10.53
N ARG A 135 28.67 21.26 -10.44
CA ARG A 135 29.32 20.05 -9.86
C ARG A 135 30.76 19.89 -10.39
N ALA A 136 31.65 20.81 -10.00
CA ALA A 136 33.10 20.59 -10.13
C ALA A 136 33.85 20.67 -8.78
N GLU A 137 33.18 20.91 -7.65
CA GLU A 137 33.85 21.20 -6.37
C GLU A 137 33.83 20.09 -5.31
N THR A 138 33.35 18.87 -5.59
CA THR A 138 33.41 17.75 -4.62
C THR A 138 34.20 16.54 -5.13
N LEU A 139 35.30 16.76 -5.84
CA LEU A 139 36.29 15.71 -6.16
C LEU A 139 37.74 16.13 -5.83
N VAL A 140 37.95 17.09 -4.95
CA VAL A 140 39.31 17.46 -4.48
C VAL A 140 39.39 17.39 -2.95
N ASP A 141 39.22 16.20 -2.38
CA ASP A 141 39.57 15.97 -0.97
C ASP A 141 40.39 14.70 -0.70
N ASN A 142 40.82 13.97 -1.73
CA ASN A 142 41.65 12.75 -1.54
C ASN A 142 42.98 12.74 -2.32
N ALA A 143 43.59 13.91 -2.58
CA ALA A 143 44.89 14.00 -3.23
C ALA A 143 45.86 14.95 -2.51
N LYS A 144 46.16 14.67 -1.24
CA LYS A 144 47.39 15.15 -0.57
C LYS A 144 47.97 14.05 0.31
N LEU A 145 48.73 13.14 -0.30
CA LEU A 145 49.87 12.48 0.33
C LEU A 145 51.07 12.65 -0.61
N GLN A 146 52.11 13.29 -0.07
CA GLN A 146 53.30 13.79 -0.75
C GLN A 146 54.10 12.70 -1.49
N ILE A 147 54.69 13.09 -2.62
CA ILE A 147 55.93 12.48 -3.13
C ILE A 147 56.99 13.60 -3.22
N PRO A 148 58.10 13.55 -2.47
CA PRO A 148 59.32 14.27 -2.80
C PRO A 148 60.27 13.37 -3.60
N GLY A 149 60.93 13.96 -4.59
CA GLY A 149 61.66 13.29 -5.67
C GLY A 149 63.02 12.67 -5.31
N MET A 150 63.54 11.90 -6.27
CA MET A 150 64.92 11.39 -6.31
C MET A 150 65.84 12.35 -7.06
N GLY A 151 67.08 12.52 -6.59
CA GLY A 151 68.22 12.90 -7.42
C GLY A 151 69.36 13.63 -6.68
N HIS A 152 70.34 12.89 -6.17
CA HIS A 152 71.76 12.90 -6.60
C HIS A 152 72.54 11.80 -5.90
#